data_AF-A0A927F6M1-F1
#
_entry.id   AF-A0A927F6M1-F1
#
_cell.length_a   1.000
_cell.length_b   1.000
_cell.length_c   1.000
_cell.angle_alpha   90.00
_cell.angle_beta   90.00
_cell.angle_gamma   90.00
#
_symmetry.space_group_name_H-M   'P 1'
#
loop_
_entity.id
_entity.type
_entity.pdbx_description
1 polymer ?
#
loop_
_entity_poly.entity_id
_entity_poly.type
_entity_poly.pdbx_seq_one_letter_code
_entity_poly.pdbx_strand_id
1 'polypeptide(L)'
;MKKLRPLLLLAFAYAANASNPIITDVFTADPATIEFKGQWYFLYHNGGIQHPNTGDSYRRAVCIDYLYHNPDGTLRRVVQTSEGVSVPPQT
;
A
#
# COMPACT_ATOMS: atom_id res chain seq x y z
N MET A 1 47.31 1.06 -33.81
CA MET A 1 47.62 1.36 -32.39
C MET A 1 46.77 2.53 -31.91
N LYS A 2 46.01 2.35 -30.81
CA LYS A 2 45.57 3.39 -29.84
C LYS A 2 44.51 4.40 -30.36
N LYS A 3 43.30 4.56 -29.80
CA LYS A 3 42.66 4.08 -28.56
C LYS A 3 41.13 4.05 -28.75
N LEU A 4 40.49 2.95 -28.35
CA LEU A 4 39.04 2.88 -28.18
C LEU A 4 38.67 3.77 -26.97
N ARG A 5 37.85 4.80 -27.19
CA ARG A 5 37.31 5.64 -26.12
C ARG A 5 36.19 4.84 -25.43
N PRO A 6 36.18 4.69 -24.09
CA PRO A 6 35.09 3.99 -23.43
C PRO A 6 33.87 4.92 -23.51
N LEU A 7 32.90 4.56 -24.36
CA LEU A 7 31.59 5.20 -24.29
C LEU A 7 30.97 4.76 -22.97
N LEU A 8 31.08 5.68 -22.02
CA LEU A 8 30.45 5.73 -20.72
C LEU A 8 29.13 4.94 -20.71
N LEU A 9 29.14 3.74 -20.13
CA LEU A 9 27.92 3.05 -19.73
C LEU A 9 27.36 3.86 -18.56
N LEU A 10 26.61 4.91 -18.88
CA LEU A 10 25.86 5.66 -17.87
C LEU A 10 24.70 4.76 -17.45
N ALA A 11 24.96 3.92 -16.45
CA ALA A 11 23.92 3.19 -15.76
C ALA A 11 22.92 4.24 -15.24
N PHE A 12 21.74 4.28 -15.83
CA PHE A 12 20.59 4.94 -15.24
C PHE A 12 20.33 4.19 -13.92
N ALA A 13 20.88 4.70 -12.83
CA ALA A 13 20.42 4.34 -11.50
C ALA A 13 18.99 4.86 -11.39
N TYR A 14 18.03 4.02 -11.77
CA TYR A 14 16.63 4.31 -11.53
C TYR A 14 16.45 4.32 -10.03
N ALA A 15 16.14 5.49 -9.46
CA ALA A 15 15.85 5.59 -8.04
C ALA A 15 14.64 4.70 -7.75
N ALA A 16 14.87 3.56 -7.10
CA ALA A 16 13.80 2.71 -6.63
C ALA A 16 13.07 3.45 -5.52
N ASN A 17 11.80 3.83 -5.77
CA ASN A 17 10.93 4.36 -4.74
C ASN A 17 10.49 3.20 -3.84
N ALA A 18 10.99 3.17 -2.60
CA ALA A 18 10.66 2.13 -1.62
C ALA A 18 9.36 2.43 -0.82
N SER A 19 8.54 3.38 -1.29
CA SER A 19 7.29 3.76 -0.63
C SER A 19 6.20 2.71 -0.86
N ASN A 20 5.32 2.51 0.14
CA ASN A 20 4.19 1.61 0.00
C ASN A 20 3.19 2.15 -1.05
N PRO A 21 2.77 1.33 -2.03
CA PRO A 21 1.92 1.82 -3.12
C PRO A 21 0.46 1.96 -2.72
N ILE A 22 0.02 1.46 -1.56
CA ILE A 22 -1.37 1.47 -1.09
C ILE A 22 -1.55 2.49 0.04
N ILE A 23 -0.63 2.50 1.01
CA ILE A 23 -0.65 3.40 2.17
C ILE A 23 0.40 4.47 1.95
N THR A 24 -0.04 5.67 1.57
CA THR A 24 0.84 6.74 1.07
C THR A 24 0.91 7.97 1.96
N ASP A 25 0.04 8.08 2.97
CA ASP A 25 -0.08 9.23 3.86
C ASP A 25 0.78 9.12 5.13
N VAL A 26 1.30 7.93 5.42
CA VAL A 26 2.21 7.66 6.54
C VAL A 26 3.42 6.86 6.08
N PHE A 27 4.57 7.04 6.74
CA PHE A 27 5.82 6.40 6.32
C PHE A 27 5.80 4.87 6.48
N THR A 28 5.32 4.38 7.62
CA THR A 28 5.19 2.94 7.86
C THR A 28 3.79 2.49 7.48
N ALA A 29 3.65 1.34 6.84
CA ALA A 29 2.36 0.83 6.35
C ALA A 29 1.85 -0.41 7.09
N ASP A 30 2.75 -1.22 7.65
CA ASP A 30 2.52 -2.49 8.40
C ASP A 30 1.17 -3.20 8.15
N PRO A 31 0.90 -3.67 6.92
CA PRO A 31 -0.38 -4.27 6.59
C PRO A 31 -0.45 -5.74 7.00
N ALA A 32 -1.67 -6.23 7.23
CA ALA A 32 -1.97 -7.64 7.44
C ALA A 32 -3.20 -8.06 6.62
N THR A 33 -3.27 -9.34 6.26
CA THR A 33 -4.44 -9.91 5.58
C THR A 33 -5.04 -11.03 6.41
N ILE A 34 -6.37 -11.11 6.46
CA ILE A 34 -7.08 -12.18 7.17
C ILE A 34 -8.32 -12.61 6.40
N GLU A 35 -8.61 -13.91 6.40
CA GLU A 35 -9.90 -14.44 6.00
C GLU A 35 -10.79 -14.62 7.24
N PHE A 36 -11.99 -14.04 7.22
CA PHE A 36 -12.97 -14.20 8.28
C PHE A 36 -14.36 -14.38 7.69
N LYS A 37 -15.06 -15.45 8.09
CA LYS A 37 -16.41 -15.79 7.60
C LYS A 37 -16.51 -15.83 6.06
N GLY A 38 -15.48 -16.35 5.39
CA GLY A 38 -15.44 -16.49 3.93
C GLY A 38 -15.24 -15.19 3.16
N GLN A 39 -14.79 -14.13 3.84
CA GLN A 39 -14.41 -12.85 3.23
C GLN A 39 -12.97 -12.49 3.59
N TRP A 40 -12.24 -11.93 2.64
CA TRP A 40 -10.86 -11.48 2.84
C TRP A 40 -10.81 -10.00 3.19
N TYR A 41 -9.96 -9.67 4.14
CA TYR A 41 -9.81 -8.32 4.66
C TYR A 41 -8.34 -7.90 4.59
N PHE A 42 -8.14 -6.63 4.29
CA PHE A 42 -6.86 -5.95 4.35
C PHE A 42 -6.87 -4.99 5.53
N LEU A 43 -6.07 -5.29 6.54
CA LEU A 43 -5.87 -4.46 7.71
C LEU A 43 -4.61 -3.63 7.48
N TYR A 44 -4.68 -2.35 7.86
CA TYR A 44 -3.57 -1.41 7.73
C TYR A 44 -3.71 -0.30 8.75
N HIS A 45 -2.77 0.64 8.74
CA HIS A 45 -2.94 1.91 9.44
C HIS A 45 -2.72 3.11 8.52
N ASN A 46 -3.34 4.24 8.86
CA ASN A 46 -3.13 5.53 8.18
C ASN A 46 -3.15 6.70 9.19
N GLY A 47 -2.89 7.91 8.71
CA GLY A 47 -2.89 9.15 9.49
C GLY A 47 -4.23 9.89 9.49
N GLY A 48 -5.32 9.27 9.02
CA GLY A 48 -6.59 9.92 8.76
C GLY A 48 -7.42 10.32 9.98
N ILE A 49 -6.98 10.01 11.21
CA ILE A 49 -7.70 10.41 12.44
C ILE A 49 -7.76 11.94 12.50
N GLN A 50 -8.94 12.49 12.75
CA GLN A 50 -9.13 13.94 12.93
C GLN A 50 -9.36 14.36 14.39
N HIS A 51 -9.77 13.45 15.27
CA HIS A 51 -10.12 13.75 16.66
C HIS A 51 -9.56 12.68 17.62
N PRO A 52 -9.06 13.05 18.82
CA PRO A 52 -8.94 14.41 19.37
C PRO A 52 -7.75 15.22 18.81
N ASN A 53 -6.91 14.60 17.99
CA ASN A 53 -5.78 15.25 17.32
C ASN A 53 -5.72 14.76 15.88
N THR A 54 -5.21 15.59 14.98
CA THR A 54 -4.86 15.18 13.63
C THR A 54 -3.83 14.05 13.67
N GLY A 55 -4.06 13.00 12.88
CA GLY A 55 -3.15 11.88 12.72
C GLY A 55 -1.98 12.21 11.81
N ASP A 56 -0.91 11.44 11.96
CA ASP A 56 0.33 11.56 11.20
C ASP A 56 1.12 10.23 11.28
N SER A 57 2.38 10.22 10.81
CA SER A 57 3.24 9.03 10.87
C SER A 57 3.52 8.49 12.28
N TYR A 58 3.34 9.32 13.32
CA TYR A 58 3.52 8.99 14.73
C TYR A 58 2.19 8.80 15.47
N ARG A 59 1.06 9.14 14.85
CA ARG A 59 -0.30 9.08 15.41
C ARG A 59 -1.26 8.46 14.39
N ARG A 60 -1.35 7.12 14.40
CA ARG A 60 -2.03 6.34 13.36
C ARG A 60 -3.32 5.68 13.87
N ALA A 61 -4.27 5.45 12.96
CA ALA A 61 -5.47 4.63 13.18
C ALA A 61 -5.33 3.28 12.52
N VAL A 62 -5.92 2.24 13.13
CA VAL A 62 -6.22 0.99 12.43
C VAL A 62 -7.38 1.23 11.45
N CYS A 63 -7.22 0.71 10.25
CA CYS A 63 -8.21 0.73 9.17
C CYS A 63 -8.39 -0.69 8.62
N ILE A 64 -9.57 -0.93 8.02
CA ILE A 64 -9.89 -2.22 7.42
C ILE A 64 -10.73 -1.99 6.15
N ASP A 65 -10.30 -2.60 5.06
CA ASP A 65 -11.01 -2.64 3.78
C ASP A 65 -11.07 -4.08 3.27
N TYR A 66 -11.98 -4.35 2.32
CA TYR A 66 -12.09 -5.65 1.71
C TYR A 66 -10.91 -5.93 0.76
N LEU A 67 -10.43 -7.18 0.77
CA LEU A 67 -9.42 -7.69 -0.14
C LEU A 67 -10.06 -8.68 -1.11
N TYR A 68 -9.70 -8.59 -2.38
CA TYR A 68 -10.23 -9.48 -3.40
C TYR A 68 -9.09 -10.16 -4.14
N HIS A 69 -9.31 -11.43 -4.48
CA HIS A 69 -8.44 -12.18 -5.37
C HIS A 69 -8.99 -12.12 -6.79
N ASN A 70 -8.09 -12.05 -7.76
CA ASN A 70 -8.40 -12.35 -9.16
C ASN A 70 -8.52 -13.87 -9.35
N PRO A 71 -9.15 -14.33 -10.45
CA PRO A 71 -9.24 -15.75 -10.76
C PRO A 71 -7.88 -16.47 -10.89
N ASP A 72 -6.81 -15.73 -11.22
CA ASP A 72 -5.44 -16.24 -11.31
C ASP A 72 -4.71 -16.30 -9.96
N GLY A 73 -5.41 -15.98 -8.86
CA GLY A 73 -4.87 -15.97 -7.51
C GLY A 73 -4.09 -14.71 -7.12
N THR A 74 -3.89 -13.76 -8.05
CA THR A 74 -3.28 -12.47 -7.71
C THR A 74 -4.25 -11.61 -6.90
N LEU A 75 -3.71 -10.65 -6.14
CA LEU A 75 -4.52 -9.71 -5.37
C LEU A 75 -4.99 -8.55 -6.26
N ARG A 76 -6.26 -8.18 -6.14
CA ARG A 76 -6.73 -6.87 -6.59
C ARG A 76 -6.14 -5.81 -5.68
N ARG A 77 -5.78 -4.67 -6.28
CA ARG A 77 -5.33 -3.50 -5.53
C ARG A 77 -6.41 -3.08 -4.55
N VAL A 78 -6.07 -3.04 -3.26
CA VAL A 78 -6.96 -2.54 -2.22
C VAL A 78 -7.16 -1.04 -2.40
N VAL A 79 -8.40 -0.59 -2.25
CA VAL A 79 -8.80 0.81 -2.23
C VAL A 79 -9.11 1.18 -0.80
N GLN A 80 -8.42 2.18 -0.24
CA GLN A 80 -8.75 2.71 1.07
C GLN A 80 -10.08 3.47 0.99
N THR A 81 -11.03 3.15 1.87
CA THR A 81 -12.34 3.83 1.90
C THR A 81 -12.60 4.47 3.26
N SER A 82 -13.49 5.46 3.30
CA SER A 82 -13.92 6.07 4.58
C SER A 82 -14.95 5.19 5.29
N GLU A 83 -15.70 4.42 4.51
CA GLU A 83 -16.75 3.52 4.95
C GLU A 83 -16.18 2.21 5.53
N GLY A 84 -15.01 1.77 5.05
CA GLY A 84 -14.41 0.49 5.40
C GLY A 84 -15.40 -0.67 5.25
N VAL A 85 -15.50 -1.51 6.28
CA VAL A 85 -16.40 -2.68 6.32
C VAL A 85 -17.83 -2.36 6.81
N SER A 86 -18.21 -1.08 6.88
CA SER A 86 -19.59 -0.69 7.23
C SER A 86 -20.59 -0.87 6.08
N VAL A 87 -20.07 -1.05 4.86
CA VAL A 87 -20.85 -1.39 3.66
C VAL A 87 -20.65 -2.85 3.29
N PRO A 88 -21.62 -3.51 2.61
CA PRO A 88 -21.44 -4.90 2.16
C PRO A 88 -20.24 -5.06 1.23
N PRO A 89 -19.59 -6.23 1.21
CA PRO A 89 -18.51 -6.51 0.27
C PRO A 89 -19.02 -6.48 -1.18
N GLN A 90 -18.14 -6.05 -2.08
CA GLN A 90 -18.35 -6.15 -3.53
C GLN A 90 -18.57 -7.61 -3.94
N THR A 91 -19.52 -7.81 -4.85
CA THR A 91 -19.84 -9.09 -5.51
C THR A 91 -18.96 -9.32 -6.72
#